data_AF-A0A098EYX0-F1
#
_entry.id   AF-A0A098EYX0-F1
#
_cell.length_a   1.000
_cell.length_b   1.000
_cell.length_c   1.000
_cell.angle_alpha   90.00
_cell.angle_beta   90.00
_cell.angle_gamma   90.00
#
_symmetry.space_group_name_H-M   'P 1'
#
loop_
_entity.id
_entity.type
_entity.pdbx_description
1 polymer ?
#
loop_
_entity_poly.entity_id
_entity_poly.type
_entity_poly.pdbx_seq_one_letter_code
_entity_poly.pdbx_strand_id
1 'polypeptide(L)'
;MNKGKFLIVSLIAAVVFFGIVYAGITLTSNLGKSKKQITAENAETQLDRMYSKIDVTKGKPAKGQIDLNPVDLAEELPDINKFPVTVENSTETFVEIFSSPEKSGKGKDSWINDVAKDYNAAKFQVDGKVVSVKVRSIASGTATDYIKSGKYVPEAFTPSNEFWGEMVKECGVTTELISKRLVGNVPGIVIKKKKHEQLVEKYGSVNVKVLTDAMANNEFAMGYTDPFASSTGLNLLLTALNTFDKSNLLGDKAVQGFEQFQSNVPFTASTTLQMREGPNPVHWMGSCLSTRHL
;
A
#
# COMPACT_ATOMS: atom_id res chain seq x y z
N MET A 1 17.33 20.48 84.25
CA MET A 1 16.45 21.21 83.32
C MET A 1 15.01 20.75 83.56
N ASN A 2 14.06 21.63 83.88
CA ASN A 2 12.67 21.24 84.21
C ASN A 2 12.05 20.43 83.06
N LYS A 3 11.36 19.33 83.35
CA LYS A 3 10.77 18.40 82.36
C LYS A 3 9.94 19.12 81.29
N GLY A 4 9.23 20.19 81.64
CA GLY A 4 8.49 21.04 80.68
C GLY A 4 9.38 21.85 79.72
N LYS A 5 10.54 22.36 80.18
CA LYS A 5 11.50 23.07 79.32
C LYS A 5 12.24 22.12 78.37
N PHE A 6 12.49 20.88 78.79
CA PHE A 6 13.10 19.85 77.93
C PHE A 6 12.15 19.40 76.80
N LEU A 7 10.85 19.28 77.08
CA LEU A 7 9.83 18.96 76.07
C LEU A 7 9.68 20.07 75.03
N ILE A 8 9.66 21.34 75.45
CA ILE A 8 9.56 22.48 74.52
C ILE A 8 10.80 22.58 73.63
N VAL A 9 12.00 22.43 74.20
CA VAL A 9 13.25 22.45 73.42
C VAL A 9 13.33 21.27 72.45
N SER A 10 12.88 20.07 72.86
CA SER A 10 12.85 18.89 71.97
C SER A 10 11.84 19.04 70.83
N LEU A 11 10.67 19.66 71.09
CA LEU A 11 9.67 19.93 70.07
C LEU A 11 10.18 20.95 69.04
N ILE A 12 10.84 22.01 69.49
CA ILE A 12 11.44 23.02 68.59
C ILE A 12 12.56 22.38 67.76
N ALA A 13 13.42 21.57 68.36
CA ALA A 13 14.48 20.86 67.64
C ALA A 13 13.92 19.89 66.59
N ALA A 14 12.83 19.18 66.89
CA ALA A 14 12.16 18.30 65.94
C ALA A 14 11.56 19.07 64.76
N VAL A 15 10.88 20.20 65.01
CA VAL A 15 10.31 21.04 63.95
C VAL A 15 11.41 21.62 63.05
N VAL A 16 12.52 22.08 63.63
CA VAL A 16 13.67 22.58 62.86
C VAL A 16 14.30 21.45 62.03
N PHE A 17 14.47 20.27 62.61
CA PHE A 17 15.01 19.11 61.90
C PHE A 17 14.13 18.69 60.71
N PHE A 18 12.82 18.57 60.90
CA PHE A 18 11.89 18.26 59.82
C PHE A 18 11.81 19.38 58.77
N GLY A 19 11.93 20.65 59.18
CA GLY A 19 12.02 21.79 58.26
C GLY A 19 13.25 21.74 57.36
N ILE A 20 14.42 21.40 57.92
CA ILE A 20 15.67 21.24 57.16
C ILE A 20 15.60 20.03 56.22
N VAL A 21 15.06 18.90 56.68
CA VAL A 21 14.88 17.71 55.84
C VAL A 21 13.91 17.98 54.69
N TYR A 22 12.78 18.65 54.96
CA TYR A 22 11.81 19.03 53.94
C TYR A 22 12.44 20.00 52.92
N ALA A 23 13.12 21.04 53.39
CA ALA A 23 13.84 21.98 52.53
C ALA A 23 14.89 21.28 51.67
N GLY A 24 15.65 20.35 52.26
CA GLY A 24 16.64 19.52 51.59
C GLY A 24 16.02 18.64 50.50
N ILE A 25 14.90 17.97 50.76
CA ILE A 25 14.16 17.17 49.77
C ILE A 25 13.59 18.06 48.66
N THR A 26 13.03 19.23 48.97
CA THR A 26 12.55 20.16 47.93
C THR A 26 13.66 20.73 47.07
N LEU A 27 14.86 20.99 47.62
CA LEU A 27 16.00 21.44 46.83
C LEU A 27 16.63 20.30 46.00
N THR A 28 16.66 19.07 46.54
CA THR A 28 17.35 17.93 45.89
C THR A 28 16.46 17.10 44.96
N SER A 29 15.13 17.19 45.09
CA SER A 29 14.17 16.46 44.23
C SER A 29 14.25 16.84 42.74
N ASN A 30 14.91 17.96 42.41
CA ASN A 30 15.21 18.39 41.04
C ASN A 30 16.70 18.29 40.64
N LEU A 31 17.60 17.90 41.55
CA LEU A 31 19.02 17.67 41.28
C LEU A 31 19.23 16.24 40.80
N GLY A 32 19.06 16.01 39.49
CA GLY A 32 19.36 14.72 38.85
C GLY A 32 18.42 14.31 37.72
N LYS A 33 17.34 15.05 37.46
CA LYS A 33 16.49 14.78 36.28
C LYS A 33 17.09 15.45 35.04
N SER A 34 17.72 14.63 34.20
CA SER A 34 18.11 14.98 32.84
C SER A 34 16.93 15.62 32.08
N LYS A 35 17.15 16.77 31.43
CA LYS A 35 16.21 17.57 30.61
C LYS A 35 15.76 16.85 29.31
N LYS A 36 15.43 15.57 29.36
CA LYS A 36 14.79 14.82 28.26
C LYS A 36 13.83 13.77 28.80
N GLN A 37 12.77 14.22 29.47
CA GLN A 37 11.51 13.49 29.49
C GLN A 37 10.49 14.37 28.79
N ILE A 38 10.30 14.11 27.50
CA ILE A 38 9.25 14.72 26.70
C ILE A 38 7.94 14.12 27.23
N THR A 39 7.24 14.84 28.10
CA THR A 39 5.83 14.56 28.39
C THR A 39 5.01 14.81 27.12
N ALA A 40 3.97 14.01 26.91
CA ALA A 40 3.13 14.05 25.70
C ALA A 40 2.61 15.46 25.37
N GLU A 41 2.33 16.30 26.37
CA GLU A 41 1.92 17.70 26.17
C GLU A 41 3.01 18.59 25.52
N ASN A 42 4.29 18.29 25.75
CA ASN A 42 5.39 19.03 25.12
C ASN A 42 5.67 18.56 23.68
N ALA A 43 5.26 17.34 23.32
CA ALA A 43 5.38 16.82 21.96
C ALA A 43 4.40 17.52 21.01
N GLU A 44 3.14 17.74 21.44
CA GLU A 44 2.17 18.53 20.67
C GLU A 44 2.65 19.97 20.46
N THR A 45 3.13 20.61 21.52
CA THR A 45 3.62 22.00 21.42
C THR A 45 4.87 22.12 20.51
N GLN A 46 5.74 21.09 20.47
CA GLN A 46 6.84 21.06 19.51
C GLN A 46 6.37 20.77 18.09
N LEU A 47 5.42 19.85 17.91
CA LEU A 47 4.80 19.56 16.61
C LEU A 47 4.11 20.81 16.05
N ASP A 48 3.35 21.55 16.85
CA ASP A 48 2.71 22.79 16.45
C ASP A 48 3.71 23.89 16.07
N ARG A 49 4.85 23.96 16.75
CA ARG A 49 5.96 24.87 16.37
C ARG A 49 6.70 24.43 15.11
N MET A 50 6.74 23.13 14.81
CA MET A 50 7.29 22.61 13.57
C MET A 50 6.30 22.85 12.42
N TYR A 51 5.01 22.59 12.62
CA TYR A 51 3.95 22.85 11.64
C TYR A 51 3.78 24.34 11.34
N SER A 52 3.89 25.23 12.33
CA SER A 52 3.75 26.69 12.11
C SER A 52 4.90 27.32 11.32
N LYS A 53 6.00 26.58 11.12
CA LYS A 53 7.13 26.98 10.28
C LYS A 53 7.12 26.35 8.89
N ILE A 54 6.16 25.47 8.60
CA ILE A 54 5.97 24.91 7.27
C ILE A 54 5.00 25.83 6.54
N ASP A 55 5.53 26.66 5.65
CA ASP A 55 4.72 27.34 4.64
C ASP A 55 4.18 26.29 3.67
N VAL A 56 2.98 25.76 3.96
CA VAL A 56 2.28 24.84 3.06
C VAL A 56 1.78 25.65 1.88
N THR A 57 2.60 25.77 0.84
CA THR A 57 2.09 26.13 -0.48
C THR A 57 1.23 24.96 -0.94
N LYS A 58 -0.09 25.12 -0.89
CA LYS A 58 -1.02 24.21 -1.59
C LYS A 58 -0.79 24.39 -3.09
N GLY A 59 0.23 23.71 -3.61
CA GLY A 59 0.41 23.56 -5.04
C GLY A 59 -0.84 22.93 -5.65
N LYS A 60 -1.14 23.25 -6.89
CA LYS A 60 -2.06 22.41 -7.67
C LYS A 60 -1.46 20.99 -7.65
N PRO A 61 -2.22 19.94 -7.28
CA PRO A 61 -1.71 18.58 -7.35
C PRO A 61 -1.09 18.35 -8.72
N ALA A 62 0.13 17.81 -8.77
CA ALA A 62 0.70 17.37 -10.03
C ALA A 62 -0.26 16.31 -10.60
N LYS A 63 -0.87 16.62 -11.74
CA LYS A 63 -1.84 15.72 -12.37
C LYS A 63 -1.09 14.49 -12.87
N GLY A 64 -1.48 13.32 -12.39
CA GLY A 64 -0.92 12.06 -12.86
C GLY A 64 -1.59 11.68 -14.18
N GLN A 65 -0.98 12.04 -15.30
CA GLN A 65 -1.40 11.56 -16.61
C GLN A 65 -0.56 10.33 -16.99
N ILE A 66 -1.24 9.27 -17.38
CA ILE A 66 -0.67 8.07 -17.98
C ILE A 66 -0.58 8.30 -19.48
N ASP A 67 0.62 8.16 -20.02
CA ASP A 67 0.86 8.11 -21.47
C ASP A 67 0.40 6.76 -22.01
N LEU A 68 -0.52 6.77 -22.96
CA LEU A 68 -1.03 5.54 -23.57
C LEU A 68 -0.05 4.92 -24.59
N ASN A 69 1.03 5.63 -24.94
CA ASN A 69 2.13 5.14 -25.78
C ASN A 69 3.44 5.09 -25.00
N PRO A 70 3.56 4.22 -23.97
CA PRO A 70 4.77 4.15 -23.17
C PRO A 70 5.96 3.68 -24.01
N VAL A 71 7.14 4.22 -23.69
CA VAL A 71 8.43 3.72 -24.21
C VAL A 71 8.64 2.28 -23.74
N ASP A 72 9.31 1.45 -24.54
CA ASP A 72 9.68 0.09 -24.12
C ASP A 72 10.68 0.15 -22.95
N LEU A 73 10.18 -0.17 -21.74
CA LEU A 73 10.95 -0.12 -20.50
C LEU A 73 11.81 -1.37 -20.29
N ALA A 74 11.81 -2.32 -21.24
CA ALA A 74 12.57 -3.56 -21.11
C ALA A 74 14.04 -3.29 -20.75
N GLU A 75 14.68 -2.27 -21.34
CA GLU A 75 16.09 -1.92 -21.06
C GLU A 75 16.30 -1.25 -19.70
N GLU A 76 15.28 -0.58 -19.15
CA GLU A 76 15.35 0.18 -17.91
C GLU A 76 14.97 -0.62 -16.65
N LEU A 77 14.52 -1.86 -16.83
CA LEU A 77 14.17 -2.74 -15.70
C LEU A 77 15.34 -2.83 -14.69
N PRO A 78 15.07 -2.58 -13.40
CA PRO A 78 16.10 -2.62 -12.37
C PRO A 78 16.62 -4.06 -12.17
N ASP A 79 17.59 -4.24 -11.27
CA ASP A 79 17.97 -5.58 -10.84
C ASP A 79 16.78 -6.28 -10.15
N ILE A 80 16.54 -7.55 -10.48
CA ILE A 80 15.43 -8.34 -9.92
C ILE A 80 15.47 -8.42 -8.38
N ASN A 81 16.65 -8.29 -7.78
CA ASN A 81 16.85 -8.30 -6.34
C ASN A 81 16.25 -7.07 -5.63
N LYS A 82 15.82 -6.05 -6.38
CA LYS A 82 15.02 -4.93 -5.84
C LYS A 82 13.61 -5.36 -5.43
N PHE A 83 13.12 -6.48 -5.95
CA PHE A 83 11.81 -7.03 -5.61
C PHE A 83 11.96 -8.10 -4.51
N PRO A 84 11.20 -7.97 -3.41
CA PRO A 84 11.41 -8.81 -2.23
C PRO A 84 11.00 -10.26 -2.50
N VAL A 85 11.86 -11.18 -2.08
CA VAL A 85 11.50 -12.57 -1.86
C VAL A 85 10.73 -12.64 -0.54
N THR A 86 9.45 -13.03 -0.62
CA THR A 86 8.54 -13.07 0.53
C THR A 86 8.44 -14.45 1.17
N VAL A 87 8.87 -15.48 0.44
CA VAL A 87 9.13 -16.83 0.95
C VAL A 87 10.40 -17.34 0.30
N GLU A 88 11.40 -17.67 1.13
CA GLU A 88 12.65 -18.29 0.66
C GLU A 88 12.46 -19.79 0.44
N ASN A 89 13.20 -20.33 -0.53
CA ASN A 89 13.32 -21.77 -0.70
C ASN A 89 14.05 -22.40 0.50
N SER A 90 13.70 -23.64 0.84
CA SER A 90 14.32 -24.41 1.92
C SER A 90 15.28 -25.50 1.40
N THR A 91 15.34 -25.69 0.08
CA THR A 91 16.14 -26.71 -0.60
C THR A 91 16.78 -26.16 -1.87
N GLU A 92 17.77 -26.87 -2.42
CA GLU A 92 18.40 -26.53 -3.70
C GLU A 92 17.50 -26.81 -4.90
N THR A 93 16.56 -27.76 -4.79
CA THR A 93 15.57 -28.06 -5.82
C THR A 93 14.28 -27.31 -5.51
N PHE A 94 14.05 -26.21 -6.20
CA PHE A 94 12.88 -25.36 -5.98
C PHE A 94 12.33 -24.75 -7.27
N VAL A 95 11.11 -24.24 -7.17
CA VAL A 95 10.44 -23.43 -8.20
C VAL A 95 10.30 -22.02 -7.66
N GLU A 96 10.74 -21.01 -8.42
CA GLU A 96 10.45 -19.62 -8.14
C GLU A 96 9.11 -19.22 -8.76
N ILE A 97 8.26 -18.61 -7.93
CA ILE A 97 6.95 -18.10 -8.31
C ILE A 97 6.97 -16.58 -8.22
N PHE A 98 6.77 -15.90 -9.36
CA PHE A 98 6.42 -14.49 -9.34
C PHE A 98 4.94 -14.33 -8.98
N SER A 99 4.68 -13.61 -7.91
CA SER A 99 3.33 -13.31 -7.47
C SER A 99 3.09 -11.81 -7.33
N SER A 100 1.88 -11.41 -7.69
CA SER A 100 1.39 -10.07 -7.43
C SER A 100 1.34 -9.73 -5.93
N PRO A 101 1.56 -8.46 -5.55
CA PRO A 101 1.59 -8.05 -4.15
C PRO A 101 0.26 -8.24 -3.43
N GLU A 102 -0.86 -8.29 -4.15
CA GLU A 102 -2.17 -8.59 -3.56
C GLU A 102 -2.27 -10.04 -3.04
N LYS A 103 -1.38 -10.95 -3.47
CA LYS A 103 -1.34 -12.36 -3.04
C LYS A 103 -0.12 -12.69 -2.18
N SER A 104 0.99 -11.99 -2.41
CA SER A 104 2.28 -12.15 -1.72
C SER A 104 2.62 -11.00 -0.77
N GLY A 105 1.63 -10.22 -0.34
CA GLY A 105 1.76 -9.17 0.66
C GLY A 105 1.78 -9.70 2.10
N LYS A 106 1.32 -8.87 3.04
CA LYS A 106 1.25 -9.18 4.47
C LYS A 106 -0.21 -9.24 4.94
N GLY A 107 -0.45 -9.91 6.06
CA GLY A 107 -1.76 -9.93 6.70
C GLY A 107 -2.81 -10.61 5.82
N LYS A 108 -3.82 -9.86 5.36
CA LYS A 108 -4.86 -10.44 4.48
C LYS A 108 -4.36 -10.72 3.06
N ASP A 109 -3.27 -10.07 2.67
CA ASP A 109 -2.66 -10.20 1.34
C ASP A 109 -1.53 -11.25 1.31
N SER A 110 -1.35 -12.05 2.38
CA SER A 110 -0.26 -13.04 2.48
C SER A 110 -0.64 -14.44 2.01
N TRP A 111 -1.81 -14.64 1.40
CA TRP A 111 -2.35 -15.97 1.10
C TRP A 111 -1.32 -16.90 0.44
N ILE A 112 -0.63 -16.46 -0.61
CA ILE A 112 0.33 -17.34 -1.30
C ILE A 112 1.60 -17.57 -0.47
N ASN A 113 1.97 -16.59 0.36
CA ASN A 113 3.12 -16.74 1.25
C ASN A 113 2.84 -17.79 2.32
N ASP A 114 1.62 -17.83 2.85
CA ASP A 114 1.24 -18.79 3.89
C ASP A 114 1.16 -20.21 3.30
N VAL A 115 0.53 -20.35 2.12
CA VAL A 115 0.50 -21.63 1.39
C VAL A 115 1.90 -22.14 1.03
N ALA A 116 2.78 -21.26 0.55
CA ALA A 116 4.15 -21.66 0.18
C ALA A 116 5.00 -22.05 1.40
N LYS A 117 4.83 -21.38 2.55
CA LYS A 117 5.49 -21.76 3.81
C LYS A 117 5.03 -23.13 4.29
N ASP A 118 3.73 -23.39 4.26
CA ASP A 118 3.16 -24.68 4.65
C ASP A 118 3.65 -25.80 3.72
N TYR A 119 3.71 -25.53 2.41
CA TYR A 119 4.29 -26.46 1.43
C TYR A 119 5.76 -26.79 1.74
N ASN A 120 6.59 -25.77 1.99
CA ASN A 120 8.00 -25.95 2.32
C ASN A 120 8.20 -26.70 3.65
N ALA A 121 7.32 -26.47 4.63
CA ALA A 121 7.34 -27.14 5.93
C ALA A 121 6.94 -28.62 5.83
N ALA A 122 6.04 -28.97 4.89
CA ALA A 122 5.59 -30.33 4.67
C ALA A 122 6.66 -31.25 4.04
N LYS A 123 7.73 -30.68 3.47
CA LYS A 123 8.88 -31.42 2.89
C LYS A 123 8.46 -32.47 1.85
N PHE A 124 7.57 -32.09 0.94
CA PHE A 124 7.16 -32.95 -0.16
C PHE A 124 8.36 -33.43 -0.98
N GLN A 125 8.27 -34.65 -1.53
CA GLN A 125 9.31 -35.25 -2.34
C GLN A 125 8.85 -35.46 -3.78
N VAL A 126 9.74 -35.16 -4.72
CA VAL A 126 9.62 -35.50 -6.14
C VAL A 126 10.88 -36.28 -6.51
N ASP A 127 10.72 -37.48 -7.06
CA ASP A 127 11.83 -38.39 -7.38
C ASP A 127 12.81 -38.62 -6.22
N GLY A 128 12.27 -38.72 -4.99
CA GLY A 128 13.05 -38.94 -3.77
C GLY A 128 13.83 -37.72 -3.26
N LYS A 129 13.72 -36.55 -3.91
CA LYS A 129 14.31 -35.28 -3.46
C LYS A 129 13.27 -34.40 -2.81
N VAL A 130 13.60 -33.80 -1.66
CA VAL A 130 12.73 -32.80 -1.03
C VAL A 130 12.77 -31.53 -1.87
N VAL A 131 11.59 -31.07 -2.27
CA VAL A 131 11.42 -29.85 -3.10
C VAL A 131 10.86 -28.71 -2.26
N SER A 132 11.09 -27.48 -2.71
CA SER A 132 10.55 -26.28 -2.07
C SER A 132 10.09 -25.25 -3.10
N VAL A 133 9.43 -24.21 -2.61
CA VAL A 133 8.92 -23.08 -3.40
C VAL A 133 9.55 -21.80 -2.87
N LYS A 134 9.93 -20.93 -3.79
CA LYS A 134 10.32 -19.55 -3.51
C LYS A 134 9.26 -18.62 -4.07
N VAL A 135 8.87 -17.59 -3.32
CA VAL A 135 7.89 -16.61 -3.77
C VAL A 135 8.55 -15.23 -3.83
N ARG A 136 8.48 -14.59 -4.99
CA ARG A 136 8.87 -13.19 -5.17
C ARG A 136 7.66 -12.32 -5.37
N SER A 137 7.56 -11.25 -4.60
CA SER A 137 6.48 -10.28 -4.69
C SER A 137 6.84 -9.16 -5.66
N ILE A 138 6.13 -9.10 -6.79
CA ILE A 138 6.38 -8.18 -7.89
C ILE A 138 5.06 -7.81 -8.58
N ALA A 139 4.89 -6.53 -8.93
CA ALA A 139 3.68 -6.06 -9.63
C ALA A 139 3.50 -6.81 -10.96
N SER A 140 2.26 -7.19 -11.31
CA SER A 140 2.02 -8.11 -12.44
C SER A 140 2.49 -7.56 -13.79
N GLY A 141 2.37 -6.26 -14.02
CA GLY A 141 2.89 -5.63 -15.23
C GLY A 141 4.41 -5.67 -15.29
N THR A 142 5.07 -5.26 -14.21
CA THR A 142 6.54 -5.34 -14.11
C THR A 142 7.05 -6.78 -14.25
N ALA A 143 6.37 -7.75 -13.64
CA ALA A 143 6.68 -9.17 -13.82
C ALA A 143 6.57 -9.60 -15.29
N THR A 144 5.53 -9.12 -15.99
CA THR A 144 5.33 -9.37 -17.43
C THR A 144 6.47 -8.78 -18.26
N ASP A 145 6.97 -7.58 -17.91
CA ASP A 145 8.11 -6.97 -18.60
C ASP A 145 9.41 -7.75 -18.40
N TYR A 146 9.68 -8.26 -17.19
CA TYR A 146 10.82 -9.16 -16.96
C TYR A 146 10.73 -10.44 -17.79
N ILE A 147 9.55 -11.04 -17.84
CA ILE A 147 9.33 -12.30 -18.54
C ILE A 147 9.46 -12.09 -20.06
N LYS A 148 8.81 -11.06 -20.63
CA LYS A 148 8.86 -10.82 -22.09
C LYS A 148 10.27 -10.44 -22.57
N SER A 149 11.00 -9.68 -21.75
CA SER A 149 12.35 -9.23 -22.11
C SER A 149 13.40 -10.34 -21.97
N GLY A 150 13.06 -11.45 -21.29
CA GLY A 150 13.99 -12.52 -20.98
C GLY A 150 15.04 -12.14 -19.93
N LYS A 151 15.01 -10.91 -19.38
CA LYS A 151 15.96 -10.46 -18.35
C LYS A 151 15.87 -11.29 -17.07
N TYR A 152 14.67 -11.75 -16.73
CA TYR A 152 14.46 -12.73 -15.67
C TYR A 152 13.15 -13.47 -15.91
N VAL A 153 13.22 -14.80 -15.95
CA VAL A 153 12.06 -15.67 -16.18
C VAL A 153 11.94 -16.62 -15.00
N PRO A 154 10.88 -16.52 -14.17
CA PRO A 154 10.62 -17.48 -13.11
C PRO A 154 10.05 -18.79 -13.70
N GLU A 155 10.09 -19.87 -12.94
CA GLU A 155 9.46 -21.13 -13.35
C GLU A 155 7.92 -21.04 -13.33
N ALA A 156 7.34 -20.17 -12.49
CA ALA A 156 5.90 -19.95 -12.47
C ALA A 156 5.52 -18.48 -12.26
N PHE A 157 4.37 -18.10 -12.82
CA PHE A 157 3.82 -16.75 -12.73
C PHE A 157 2.35 -16.78 -12.34
N THR A 158 2.02 -16.08 -11.25
CA THR A 158 0.64 -15.87 -10.80
C THR A 158 0.33 -14.37 -10.77
N PRO A 159 -0.19 -13.80 -11.86
CA PRO A 159 -0.62 -12.41 -11.88
C PRO A 159 -1.94 -12.21 -11.11
N SER A 160 -2.29 -10.94 -10.85
CA SER A 160 -3.62 -10.56 -10.31
C SER A 160 -4.70 -10.44 -11.40
N ASN A 161 -4.34 -10.60 -12.68
CA ASN A 161 -5.25 -10.59 -13.83
C ASN A 161 -4.72 -11.52 -14.94
N GLU A 162 -5.61 -12.28 -15.59
CA GLU A 162 -5.26 -13.25 -16.64
C GLU A 162 -4.62 -12.62 -17.89
N PHE A 163 -4.96 -11.36 -18.22
CA PHE A 163 -4.39 -10.66 -19.37
C PHE A 163 -2.87 -10.55 -19.34
N TRP A 164 -2.25 -10.51 -18.16
CA TRP A 164 -0.80 -10.53 -18.03
C TRP A 164 -0.20 -11.84 -18.54
N GLY A 165 -0.85 -12.98 -18.26
CA GLY A 165 -0.44 -14.28 -18.78
C GLY A 165 -0.59 -14.37 -20.30
N GLU A 166 -1.70 -13.86 -20.83
CA GLU A 166 -1.91 -13.81 -22.30
C GLU A 166 -0.88 -12.88 -22.97
N MET A 167 -0.56 -11.72 -22.39
CA MET A 167 0.49 -10.84 -22.91
C MET A 167 1.85 -11.51 -22.98
N VAL A 168 2.24 -12.26 -21.94
CA VAL A 168 3.49 -13.05 -21.94
C VAL A 168 3.49 -14.06 -23.10
N LYS A 169 2.38 -14.79 -23.27
CA LYS A 169 2.24 -15.82 -24.31
C LYS A 169 2.29 -15.22 -25.72
N GLU A 170 1.58 -14.13 -25.97
CA GLU A 170 1.58 -13.43 -27.27
C GLU A 170 2.95 -12.82 -27.61
N CYS A 171 3.78 -12.52 -26.60
CA CYS A 171 5.18 -12.10 -26.79
C CYS A 171 6.12 -13.27 -27.16
N GLY A 172 5.61 -14.47 -27.39
CA GLY A 172 6.39 -15.64 -27.84
C GLY A 172 7.07 -16.43 -26.72
N VAL A 173 6.81 -16.11 -25.46
CA VAL A 173 7.30 -16.90 -24.32
C VAL A 173 6.49 -18.19 -24.23
N THR A 174 7.17 -19.34 -24.13
CA THR A 174 6.49 -20.64 -23.99
C THR A 174 5.88 -20.74 -22.60
N THR A 175 4.55 -20.80 -22.53
CA THR A 175 3.80 -20.87 -21.27
C THR A 175 2.79 -21.98 -21.28
N GLU A 176 2.60 -22.63 -20.13
CA GLU A 176 1.53 -23.59 -19.88
C GLU A 176 0.60 -23.06 -18.76
N LEU A 177 -0.71 -23.09 -19.00
CA LEU A 177 -1.69 -22.72 -17.97
C LEU A 177 -1.90 -23.88 -17.01
N ILE A 178 -1.30 -23.81 -15.82
CA ILE A 178 -1.44 -24.85 -14.78
C ILE A 178 -2.80 -24.76 -14.06
N SER A 179 -3.24 -23.55 -13.73
CA SER A 179 -4.54 -23.32 -13.07
C SER A 179 -5.13 -21.99 -13.48
N LYS A 180 -6.42 -22.01 -13.86
CA LYS A 180 -7.13 -20.81 -14.29
C LYS A 180 -7.25 -19.76 -13.19
N ARG A 181 -7.39 -20.19 -11.92
CA ARG A 181 -7.58 -19.29 -10.79
C ARG A 181 -7.16 -19.96 -9.49
N LEU A 182 -6.19 -19.35 -8.79
CA LEU A 182 -5.78 -19.76 -7.44
C LEU A 182 -6.63 -19.08 -6.37
N VAL A 183 -6.77 -17.76 -6.49
CA VAL A 183 -7.59 -16.91 -5.63
C VAL A 183 -8.24 -15.88 -6.53
N GLY A 184 -9.41 -15.37 -6.16
CA GLY A 184 -9.90 -14.18 -6.84
C GLY A 184 -10.31 -13.07 -5.91
N ASN A 185 -10.58 -11.97 -6.58
CA ASN A 185 -10.70 -10.65 -6.02
C ASN A 185 -11.85 -9.95 -6.73
N VAL A 186 -12.49 -8.99 -6.07
CA VAL A 186 -13.50 -8.14 -6.68
C VAL A 186 -12.91 -6.73 -6.81
N PRO A 187 -12.64 -6.24 -8.03
CA PRO A 187 -12.22 -4.86 -8.22
C PRO A 187 -13.35 -3.91 -7.82
N GLY A 188 -13.04 -2.82 -7.15
CA GLY A 188 -14.04 -1.87 -6.69
C GLY A 188 -13.50 -0.48 -6.42
N ILE A 189 -14.40 0.50 -6.47
CA ILE A 189 -14.08 1.90 -6.21
C ILE A 189 -14.41 2.20 -4.76
N VAL A 190 -13.42 2.67 -4.01
CA VAL A 190 -13.55 3.01 -2.60
C VAL A 190 -13.89 4.50 -2.48
N ILE A 191 -15.12 4.80 -2.04
CA ILE A 191 -15.66 6.15 -1.91
C ILE A 191 -16.12 6.39 -0.47
N LYS A 192 -15.88 7.58 0.09
CA LYS A 192 -16.44 7.92 1.41
C LYS A 192 -17.95 8.02 1.29
N LYS A 193 -18.67 7.49 2.28
CA LYS A 193 -20.16 7.47 2.32
C LYS A 193 -20.79 8.81 1.94
N LYS A 194 -20.37 9.91 2.57
CA LYS A 194 -20.87 11.26 2.28
C LYS A 194 -20.71 11.64 0.79
N LYS A 195 -19.59 11.27 0.16
CA LYS A 195 -19.35 11.59 -1.24
C LYS A 195 -20.17 10.72 -2.18
N HIS A 196 -20.33 9.44 -1.83
CA HIS A 196 -21.22 8.53 -2.55
C HIS A 196 -22.67 9.07 -2.54
N GLU A 197 -23.20 9.46 -1.38
CA GLU A 197 -24.55 10.04 -1.26
C GLU A 197 -24.72 11.29 -2.14
N GLN A 198 -23.75 12.20 -2.14
CA GLN A 198 -23.76 13.39 -3.02
C GLN A 198 -23.78 13.04 -4.50
N LEU A 199 -23.04 12.00 -4.91
CA LEU A 199 -23.02 11.54 -6.30
C LEU A 199 -24.36 10.90 -6.68
N VAL A 200 -24.96 10.10 -5.79
CA VAL A 200 -26.29 9.51 -6.03
C VAL A 200 -27.37 10.59 -6.11
N GLU A 201 -27.36 11.58 -5.22
CA GLU A 201 -28.33 12.69 -5.23
C GLU A 201 -28.28 13.47 -6.55
N LYS A 202 -27.07 13.73 -7.07
CA LYS A 202 -26.89 14.53 -8.28
C LYS A 202 -27.04 13.75 -9.58
N TYR A 203 -26.51 12.52 -9.64
CA TYR A 203 -26.39 11.72 -10.86
C TYR A 203 -27.29 10.48 -10.87
N GLY A 204 -28.06 10.23 -9.81
CA GLY A 204 -29.00 9.11 -9.65
C GLY A 204 -28.35 7.77 -9.32
N SER A 205 -27.07 7.57 -9.62
CA SER A 205 -26.32 6.34 -9.33
C SER A 205 -24.82 6.59 -9.27
N VAL A 206 -24.04 5.60 -8.82
CA VAL A 206 -22.57 5.61 -8.92
C VAL A 206 -22.12 4.48 -9.83
N ASN A 207 -21.58 4.83 -10.98
CA ASN A 207 -20.97 3.93 -11.96
C ASN A 207 -19.79 4.62 -12.65
N VAL A 208 -19.04 3.90 -13.48
CA VAL A 208 -17.81 4.43 -14.11
C VAL A 208 -18.09 5.70 -14.90
N LYS A 209 -19.18 5.74 -15.69
CA LYS A 209 -19.56 6.94 -16.46
C LYS A 209 -19.84 8.13 -15.54
N VAL A 210 -20.59 7.93 -14.46
CA VAL A 210 -20.86 9.00 -13.49
C VAL A 210 -19.57 9.51 -12.86
N LEU A 211 -18.65 8.62 -12.53
CA LEU A 211 -17.38 9.00 -11.93
C LEU A 211 -16.49 9.75 -12.91
N THR A 212 -16.45 9.33 -14.18
CA THR A 212 -15.71 10.05 -15.22
C THR A 212 -16.32 11.43 -15.48
N ASP A 213 -17.64 11.54 -15.55
CA ASP A 213 -18.34 12.82 -15.73
C ASP A 213 -18.10 13.74 -14.52
N ALA A 214 -18.22 13.21 -13.30
CA ALA A 214 -17.97 13.98 -12.08
C ALA A 214 -16.51 14.42 -11.96
N MET A 215 -15.54 13.63 -12.43
CA MET A 215 -14.13 14.03 -12.52
C MET A 215 -13.91 15.12 -13.56
N ALA A 216 -14.49 14.98 -14.77
CA ALA A 216 -14.41 16.01 -15.82
C ALA A 216 -14.97 17.35 -15.34
N ASN A 217 -16.03 17.32 -14.52
CA ASN A 217 -16.66 18.51 -13.92
C ASN A 217 -15.96 19.04 -12.66
N ASN A 218 -14.82 18.47 -12.23
CA ASN A 218 -14.11 18.80 -10.97
C ASN A 218 -14.96 18.57 -9.69
N GLU A 219 -15.98 17.73 -9.76
CA GLU A 219 -16.87 17.41 -8.65
C GLU A 219 -16.43 16.17 -7.89
N PHE A 220 -15.58 15.35 -8.49
CA PHE A 220 -15.00 14.17 -7.89
C PHE A 220 -13.52 14.11 -8.23
N ALA A 221 -12.73 13.48 -7.37
CA ALA A 221 -11.33 13.21 -7.63
C ALA A 221 -11.00 11.87 -6.99
N MET A 222 -10.40 10.97 -7.77
CA MET A 222 -9.92 9.68 -7.29
C MET A 222 -8.54 9.37 -7.83
N GLY A 223 -7.72 8.71 -7.02
CA GLY A 223 -6.49 8.09 -7.51
C GLY A 223 -6.76 6.71 -8.11
N TYR A 224 -5.89 6.29 -9.01
CA TYR A 224 -5.85 4.92 -9.50
C TYR A 224 -4.41 4.47 -9.71
N THR A 225 -4.21 3.16 -9.83
CA THR A 225 -2.87 2.61 -10.03
C THR A 225 -2.47 2.63 -11.49
N ASP A 226 -1.17 2.74 -11.77
CA ASP A 226 -0.61 2.64 -13.12
C ASP A 226 -1.13 1.38 -13.85
N PRO A 227 -1.81 1.53 -14.99
CA PRO A 227 -2.40 0.42 -15.71
C PRO A 227 -1.38 -0.49 -16.40
N PHE A 228 -0.14 -0.01 -16.61
CA PHE A 228 0.94 -0.80 -17.20
C PHE A 228 1.70 -1.62 -16.17
N ALA A 229 1.63 -1.24 -14.89
CA ALA A 229 2.27 -1.98 -13.80
C ALA A 229 1.28 -2.82 -12.96
N SER A 230 0.05 -2.34 -12.77
CA SER A 230 -0.92 -2.90 -11.82
C SER A 230 -2.18 -3.46 -12.48
N SER A 231 -2.58 -4.64 -12.02
CA SER A 231 -3.86 -5.26 -12.43
C SER A 231 -5.09 -4.43 -12.04
N THR A 232 -5.04 -3.70 -10.93
CA THR A 232 -6.15 -2.81 -10.50
C THR A 232 -6.30 -1.65 -11.50
N GLY A 233 -5.16 -1.12 -11.98
CA GLY A 233 -5.10 -0.06 -12.98
C GLY A 233 -5.58 -0.56 -14.34
N LEU A 234 -5.09 -1.73 -14.77
CA LEU A 234 -5.51 -2.37 -16.01
C LEU A 234 -7.03 -2.62 -16.04
N ASN A 235 -7.59 -3.12 -14.94
CA ASN A 235 -9.04 -3.32 -14.82
C ASN A 235 -9.81 -1.99 -14.97
N LEU A 236 -9.33 -0.90 -14.37
CA LEU A 236 -9.95 0.41 -14.51
C LEU A 236 -9.86 0.92 -15.94
N LEU A 237 -8.67 0.83 -16.57
CA LEU A 237 -8.44 1.26 -17.95
C LEU A 237 -9.42 0.54 -18.90
N LEU A 238 -9.46 -0.80 -18.85
CA LEU A 238 -10.35 -1.59 -19.70
C LEU A 238 -11.84 -1.25 -19.43
N THR A 239 -12.21 -1.07 -18.17
CA THR A 239 -13.58 -0.69 -17.80
C THR A 239 -13.95 0.70 -18.33
N ALA A 240 -13.04 1.66 -18.24
CA ALA A 240 -13.23 3.03 -18.72
C ALA A 240 -13.34 3.07 -20.25
N LEU A 241 -12.38 2.47 -20.96
CA LEU A 241 -12.40 2.36 -22.42
C LEU A 241 -13.69 1.70 -22.93
N ASN A 242 -14.09 0.58 -22.32
CA ASN A 242 -15.35 -0.10 -22.63
C ASN A 242 -16.59 0.74 -22.30
N THR A 243 -16.52 1.60 -21.29
CA THR A 243 -17.63 2.51 -20.96
C THR A 243 -17.79 3.61 -22.01
N PHE A 244 -16.68 4.12 -22.56
CA PHE A 244 -16.68 5.15 -23.58
C PHE A 244 -17.04 4.62 -24.97
N ASP A 245 -16.48 3.47 -25.35
CA ASP A 245 -16.80 2.78 -26.60
C ASP A 245 -16.66 1.25 -26.47
N LYS A 246 -17.80 0.57 -26.35
CA LYS A 246 -17.86 -0.90 -26.31
C LYS A 246 -17.51 -1.56 -27.64
N SER A 247 -17.69 -0.86 -28.75
CA SER A 247 -17.49 -1.41 -30.09
C SER A 247 -16.03 -1.38 -30.53
N ASN A 248 -15.28 -0.40 -30.02
CA ASN A 248 -13.86 -0.27 -30.28
C ASN A 248 -13.13 0.34 -29.08
N LEU A 249 -12.56 -0.53 -28.23
CA LEU A 249 -11.84 -0.15 -27.01
C LEU A 249 -10.61 0.74 -27.26
N LEU A 250 -10.03 0.67 -28.46
CA LEU A 250 -8.84 1.43 -28.85
C LEU A 250 -9.16 2.50 -29.90
N GLY A 251 -10.44 2.76 -30.16
CA GLY A 251 -10.86 3.81 -31.08
C GLY A 251 -10.74 5.20 -30.46
N ASP A 252 -10.66 6.23 -31.32
CA ASP A 252 -10.49 7.63 -30.92
C ASP A 252 -11.46 8.07 -29.82
N LYS A 253 -12.72 7.60 -29.89
CA LYS A 253 -13.75 7.91 -28.89
C LYS A 253 -13.41 7.38 -27.49
N ALA A 254 -12.91 6.15 -27.39
CA ALA A 254 -12.53 5.56 -26.11
C ALA A 254 -11.30 6.25 -25.53
N VAL A 255 -10.29 6.50 -26.38
CA VAL A 255 -9.04 7.17 -26.02
C VAL A 255 -9.31 8.59 -25.53
N GLN A 256 -10.03 9.41 -26.29
CA GLN A 256 -10.36 10.78 -25.92
C GLN A 256 -11.17 10.85 -24.63
N GLY A 257 -12.13 9.95 -24.44
CA GLY A 257 -12.90 9.85 -23.20
C GLY A 257 -12.01 9.55 -22.00
N PHE A 258 -11.04 8.64 -22.16
CA PHE A 258 -10.09 8.31 -21.11
C PHE A 258 -9.13 9.47 -20.81
N GLU A 259 -8.55 10.11 -21.82
CA GLU A 259 -7.68 11.29 -21.66
C GLU A 259 -8.40 12.44 -20.93
N GLN A 260 -9.67 12.67 -21.26
CA GLN A 260 -10.50 13.65 -20.55
C GLN A 260 -10.67 13.28 -19.08
N PHE A 261 -10.91 12.00 -18.77
CA PHE A 261 -10.94 11.50 -17.39
C PHE A 261 -9.60 11.76 -16.67
N GLN A 262 -8.47 11.48 -17.33
CA GLN A 262 -7.14 11.67 -16.77
C GLN A 262 -6.82 13.13 -16.42
N SER A 263 -7.42 14.08 -17.14
CA SER A 263 -7.15 15.50 -16.98
C SER A 263 -7.37 16.03 -15.56
N ASN A 264 -8.17 15.36 -14.72
CA ASN A 264 -8.45 15.78 -13.35
C ASN A 264 -8.06 14.73 -12.30
N VAL A 265 -7.20 13.77 -12.66
CA VAL A 265 -6.67 12.77 -11.73
C VAL A 265 -5.59 13.42 -10.84
N PRO A 266 -5.77 13.41 -9.51
CA PRO A 266 -4.85 14.07 -8.58
C PRO A 266 -3.59 13.24 -8.28
N PHE A 267 -3.61 11.92 -8.51
CA PHE A 267 -2.55 11.02 -8.09
C PHE A 267 -2.64 9.65 -8.79
N THR A 268 -1.50 9.10 -9.19
CA THR A 268 -1.34 7.71 -9.63
C THR A 268 -0.30 7.00 -8.75
N ALA A 269 -0.51 5.72 -8.44
CA ALA A 269 0.46 4.88 -7.72
C ALA A 269 0.87 3.67 -8.56
N SER A 270 2.08 3.14 -8.40
CA SER A 270 2.52 1.98 -9.20
C SER A 270 1.78 0.69 -8.85
N THR A 271 1.33 0.52 -7.59
CA THR A 271 0.61 -0.70 -7.14
C THR A 271 -0.57 -0.41 -6.21
N THR A 272 -1.47 -1.39 -6.06
CA THR A 272 -2.65 -1.30 -5.17
C THR A 272 -2.25 -1.09 -3.71
N LEU A 273 -1.18 -1.78 -3.26
CA LEU A 273 -0.65 -1.62 -1.91
C LEU A 273 -0.13 -0.20 -1.67
N GLN A 274 0.62 0.35 -2.63
CA GLN A 274 1.09 1.74 -2.53
C GLN A 274 -0.07 2.74 -2.52
N MET A 275 -1.12 2.51 -3.31
CA MET A 275 -2.32 3.36 -3.26
C MET A 275 -3.00 3.30 -1.89
N ARG A 276 -3.11 2.11 -1.30
CA ARG A 276 -3.74 1.90 0.02
C ARG A 276 -2.93 2.51 1.18
N GLU A 277 -1.60 2.36 1.13
CA GLU A 277 -0.67 2.71 2.21
C GLU A 277 -0.07 4.12 2.08
N GLY A 278 -0.15 4.74 0.89
CA GLY A 278 0.37 6.07 0.61
C GLY A 278 -0.48 7.22 1.17
N PRO A 279 -0.10 8.48 0.87
CA PRO A 279 -0.92 9.66 1.19
C PRO A 279 -2.22 9.59 0.38
N ASN A 280 -3.21 8.91 0.94
CA ASN A 280 -4.45 8.52 0.27
C ASN A 280 -5.14 9.73 -0.38
N PRO A 281 -5.41 9.71 -1.71
CA PRO A 281 -6.53 10.49 -2.21
C PRO A 281 -7.79 10.01 -1.48
N VAL A 282 -8.66 10.95 -1.14
CA VAL A 282 -9.86 10.73 -0.32
C VAL A 282 -10.75 9.59 -0.87
N HIS A 283 -10.60 9.27 -2.17
CA HIS A 283 -11.25 8.21 -2.93
C HIS A 283 -10.25 7.54 -3.89
N TRP A 284 -10.33 6.22 -4.11
CA TRP A 284 -9.39 5.49 -4.97
C TRP A 284 -9.96 4.16 -5.50
N MET A 285 -9.36 3.64 -6.59
CA MET A 285 -9.66 2.30 -7.11
C MET A 285 -8.80 1.24 -6.44
N GLY A 286 -9.44 0.22 -5.84
CA GLY A 286 -8.76 -0.85 -5.13
C GLY A 286 -9.21 -2.24 -5.55
N SER A 287 -8.46 -3.24 -5.10
CA SER A 287 -8.86 -4.63 -5.16
C SER A 287 -8.68 -5.24 -3.77
N CYS A 288 -9.65 -6.03 -3.32
CA CYS A 288 -9.68 -6.65 -1.99
C CYS A 288 -9.91 -8.16 -2.15
N LEU A 289 -8.94 -8.98 -1.73
CA LEU A 289 -9.10 -10.44 -1.72
C LEU A 289 -10.40 -10.79 -0.98
N SER A 290 -11.35 -11.36 -1.72
CA SER A 290 -12.61 -11.80 -1.15
C SER A 290 -12.42 -13.18 -0.54
N THR A 291 -12.25 -13.26 0.77
CA THR A 291 -12.41 -14.51 1.52
C THR A 291 -13.87 -14.79 1.89
N ARG A 292 -14.85 -14.22 1.16
CA ARG A 292 -16.24 -14.67 1.30
C ARG A 292 -16.36 -16.09 0.78
N HIS A 293 -16.36 -17.03 1.72
CA HIS A 293 -17.06 -18.29 1.60
C HIS A 293 -18.46 -18.03 1.04
N LEU A 294 -18.79 -18.75 -0.03
CA LEU A 294 -20.15 -19.25 -0.19
C LEU A 294 -20.43 -20.24 0.94
#